data_AF-A0A9X8RHY0-F1
#
_entry.id   AF-A0A9X8RHY0-F1
#
_cell.length_a   1.000
_cell.length_b   1.000
_cell.length_c   1.000
_cell.angle_alpha   90.00
_cell.angle_beta   90.00
_cell.angle_gamma   90.00
#
_symmetry.space_group_name_H-M   'P 1'
#
loop_
_entity.id
_entity.type
_entity.pdbx_description
1 polymer ?
#
loop_
_entity_poly.entity_id
_entity_poly.type
_entity_poly.pdbx_seq_one_letter_code
_entity_poly.pdbx_strand_id
1 'polypeptide(L)' 'MKPNYCGMGIGKEIISLGLQECRNKYSTKPIVLNVRTWNMRAVKCYESQGFKIVETKVQKTHLGDGEFFVMRYQ' A
#
# COMPACT_ATOMS: atom_id res chain seq x y z
N MET A 1 -12.42 1.31 0.44
CA MET A 1 -12.85 2.44 -0.42
C MET A 1 -13.95 1.95 -1.35
N LYS A 2 -15.14 2.59 -1.36
CA LYS A 2 -16.24 2.14 -2.22
C LYS A 2 -15.82 2.25 -3.71
N PRO A 3 -16.21 1.30 -4.58
CA PRO A 3 -15.83 1.32 -5.99
C PRO A 3 -16.09 2.67 -6.68
N ASN A 4 -17.21 3.32 -6.38
CA ASN A 4 -17.62 4.59 -7.00
C ASN A 4 -16.68 5.78 -6.73
N TYR A 5 -15.81 5.71 -5.72
CA TYR A 5 -14.84 6.78 -5.43
C TYR A 5 -13.48 6.54 -6.09
N CYS A 6 -13.29 5.38 -6.73
CA CYS A 6 -11.99 4.96 -7.21
C CYS A 6 -11.63 5.70 -8.50
N GLY A 7 -10.34 6.00 -8.70
CA GLY A 7 -9.89 6.81 -9.83
C GLY A 7 -9.97 8.33 -9.62
N MET A 8 -10.60 8.79 -8.54
CA MET A 8 -10.76 10.23 -8.22
C MET A 8 -9.57 10.83 -7.44
N GLY A 9 -8.44 10.14 -7.33
CA GLY A 9 -7.27 10.62 -6.57
C GLY A 9 -7.35 10.47 -5.04
N ILE A 10 -8.54 10.23 -4.47
CA ILE A 10 -8.75 10.08 -3.00
C ILE A 10 -7.79 9.08 -2.35
N GLY A 11 -7.52 7.95 -3.01
CA GLY A 11 -6.58 6.95 -2.49
C GLY A 11 -5.15 7.50 -2.32
N LYS A 12 -4.72 8.40 -3.22
CA LYS A 12 -3.41 9.05 -3.13
C LYS A 12 -3.38 10.04 -1.96
N GLU A 13 -4.45 10.82 -1.80
CA GLU A 13 -4.57 11.79 -0.71
C GLU A 13 -4.51 11.12 0.67
N ILE A 14 -5.26 10.03 0.86
CA ILE A 14 -5.23 9.24 2.08
C ILE A 14 -3.80 8.74 2.38
N ILE A 15 -3.09 8.25 1.37
CA ILE A 15 -1.72 7.74 1.54
C ILE A 15 -0.74 8.88 1.83
N SER A 16 -0.84 10.00 1.16
CA SER A 16 -0.01 11.18 1.41
C SER A 16 -0.15 11.67 2.86
N LEU A 17 -1.38 11.80 3.36
CA LEU A 17 -1.67 12.18 4.75
C LEU A 17 -1.11 11.15 5.74
N GLY A 18 -1.29 9.86 5.47
CA GLY A 18 -0.72 8.80 6.29
C GLY A 18 0.82 8.84 6.34
N LEU A 19 1.47 9.08 5.20
CA LEU A 19 2.93 9.22 5.12
C LEU A 19 3.43 10.43 5.91
N GLN A 20 2.73 11.56 5.84
CA GLN A 20 3.06 12.75 6.63
C GLN A 20 2.98 12.47 8.13
N GLU A 21 1.90 11.82 8.58
CA GLU A 21 1.74 11.42 9.98
C GLU A 21 2.82 10.44 10.45
N CYS A 22 3.16 9.45 9.61
CA CYS A 22 4.24 8.51 9.92
C CYS A 22 5.60 9.21 10.03
N ARG A 23 5.91 10.16 9.15
CA ARG A 23 7.16 10.95 9.24
C ARG A 23 7.19 11.81 10.50
N ASN A 24 6.07 12.41 10.88
CA ASN A 24 5.97 13.26 12.06
C ASN A 24 6.16 12.46 13.36
N LYS A 25 5.60 11.26 13.45
CA LYS A 25 5.58 10.46 14.69
C LYS A 25 6.68 9.40 14.77
N TYR A 26 7.16 8.93 13.62
CA TYR A 26 8.04 7.75 13.51
C TYR A 26 9.12 7.96 12.44
N SER A 27 9.79 9.11 12.46
CA SER A 27 10.78 9.53 11.44
C SER A 27 11.90 8.52 11.15
N THR A 28 12.24 7.63 12.10
CA THR A 28 13.30 6.63 11.96
C THR A 28 12.81 5.25 11.54
N LYS A 29 11.49 5.01 11.48
CA LYS A 29 10.92 3.69 11.18
C LYS A 29 10.60 3.56 9.69
N PRO A 30 10.91 2.40 9.07
CA PRO A 30 10.49 2.15 7.70
C PRO A 30 8.97 2.03 7.60
N ILE A 31 8.39 2.61 6.54
CA ILE A 31 6.96 2.48 6.24
C ILE A 31 6.79 1.36 5.21
N VAL A 32 6.05 0.33 5.59
CA VAL A 32 5.85 -0.90 4.80
C VAL A 32 4.36 -1.26 4.79
N LEU A 33 3.88 -1.77 3.66
CA LEU A 33 2.53 -2.33 3.53
C LEU A 33 2.55 -3.66 2.78
N ASN A 34 1.49 -4.45 2.97
CA ASN A 34 1.24 -5.66 2.18
C ASN A 34 0.00 -5.43 1.30
N VAL A 35 0.08 -5.78 0.02
CA VAL A 35 -1.04 -5.65 -0.93
C VAL A 35 -1.18 -6.92 -1.76
N ARG A 36 -2.42 -7.38 -1.99
CA ARG A 36 -2.70 -8.53 -2.86
C ARG A 36 -2.11 -8.29 -4.26
N THR A 37 -1.43 -9.28 -4.83
CA THR A 37 -0.75 -9.14 -6.12
C THR A 37 -1.71 -8.83 -7.27
N TRP A 38 -2.95 -9.31 -7.20
CA TRP A 38 -3.99 -9.01 -8.18
C TRP A 38 -4.63 -7.61 -8.03
N ASN A 39 -4.41 -6.90 -6.92
CA ASN A 39 -5.00 -5.57 -6.71
C ASN A 39 -4.15 -4.46 -7.35
N MET A 40 -4.01 -4.53 -8.67
CA MET A 40 -3.15 -3.64 -9.45
C MET A 40 -3.53 -2.16 -9.30
N ARG A 41 -4.80 -1.86 -9.00
CA ARG A 41 -5.23 -0.49 -8.71
C ARG A 41 -4.56 0.06 -7.45
N ALA A 42 -4.52 -0.72 -6.38
CA ALA A 42 -3.84 -0.32 -5.15
C ALA A 42 -2.33 -0.28 -5.35
N VAL A 43 -1.74 -1.27 -6.03
CA VAL A 43 -0.30 -1.29 -6.35
C VAL A 43 0.12 0.00 -7.06
N LYS A 44 -0.55 0.36 -8.17
CA LYS A 44 -0.27 1.60 -8.91
C LYS A 44 -0.49 2.86 -8.07
N CYS A 45 -1.47 2.84 -7.15
CA CYS A 45 -1.68 3.94 -6.23
C CYS A 45 -0.47 4.12 -5.31
N TYR A 46 0.03 3.05 -4.69
CA TYR A 46 1.18 3.09 -3.80
C TYR A 46 2.47 3.44 -4.54
N GLU A 47 2.71 2.87 -5.73
CA GLU A 47 3.86 3.22 -6.58
C GLU A 47 3.88 4.71 -6.92
N SER A 48 2.73 5.28 -7.28
CA SER A 48 2.60 6.71 -7.57
C SER A 48 2.84 7.61 -6.35
N GLN A 49 2.86 7.03 -5.14
CA GLN A 49 3.15 7.72 -3.89
C GLN A 49 4.54 7.37 -3.35
N GLY A 50 5.43 6.75 -4.15
CA GLY A 50 6.82 6.49 -3.78
C GLY A 50 7.10 5.14 -3.11
N PHE A 51 6.12 4.23 -3.06
CA PHE A 51 6.37 2.86 -2.64
C PHE A 51 7.00 2.02 -3.74
N LYS A 52 7.84 1.06 -3.37
CA LYS A 52 8.40 0.04 -4.28
C LYS A 52 8.14 -1.35 -3.74
N ILE A 53 7.87 -2.29 -4.63
CA ILE A 53 7.81 -3.72 -4.30
C ILE A 53 9.22 -4.15 -3.89
N VAL A 54 9.34 -4.77 -2.73
CA VAL A 54 10.62 -5.28 -2.19
C VAL A 54 10.63 -6.79 -2.01
N GLU A 55 9.45 -7.41 -1.93
CA GLU A 55 9.28 -8.85 -1.73
C GLU A 55 7.90 -9.27 -2.24
N THR A 56 7.77 -10.53 -2.66
CA THR A 56 6.50 -11.21 -2.87
C THR A 56 6.42 -12.36 -1.88
N LYS A 57 5.32 -12.47 -1.14
CA LYS A 57 5.12 -13.53 -0.14
C LYS A 57 3.72 -14.14 -0.23
N VAL A 58 3.63 -15.41 0.16
CA VAL A 58 2.37 -16.09 0.38
C VAL A 58 2.06 -16.07 1.88
N GLN A 59 0.82 -15.73 2.24
CA GLN A 59 0.36 -15.81 3.63
C GLN A 59 -1.03 -16.44 3.71
N LYS A 60 -1.25 -17.21 4.78
CA LYS A 60 -2.57 -17.78 5.10
C LYS A 60 -3.56 -16.67 5.39
N THR A 61 -4.71 -16.71 4.72
CA THR A 61 -5.85 -15.84 4.98
C THR A 61 -7.09 -16.66 5.28
N HIS A 62 -8.16 -16.01 5.75
CA HIS A 62 -9.42 -16.71 6.04
C HIS A 62 -10.07 -17.35 4.79
N LEU A 63 -9.61 -17.00 3.58
CA LEU A 63 -10.05 -17.59 2.30
C LEU A 63 -9.05 -18.61 1.74
N GLY A 64 -8.06 -19.02 2.54
CA GLY A 64 -6.92 -19.82 2.08
C GLY A 64 -5.68 -18.98 1.83
N ASP A 65 -4.67 -19.60 1.23
CA ASP A 65 -3.42 -18.95 0.90
C ASP A 65 -3.64 -17.83 -0.11
N GLY A 66 -2.91 -16.74 0.05
CA GLY A 66 -2.84 -15.75 -1.01
C GLY A 66 -1.54 -15.00 -1.06
N GLU A 67 -1.27 -14.52 -2.26
CA GLU A 67 -0.03 -13.86 -2.61
C GLU A 67 -0.14 -12.34 -2.40
N PHE A 68 0.92 -11.76 -1.84
CA PHE A 68 1.02 -10.35 -1.53
C PHE A 68 2.37 -9.81 -1.96
N PHE A 69 2.37 -8.60 -2.51
CA PHE A 69 3.54 -7.76 -2.54
C PHE A 69 3.75 -7.11 -1.17
N VAL A 70 4.97 -7.15 -0.68
CA VAL A 70 5.46 -6.26 0.36
C VAL A 70 6.01 -5.03 -0.34
N MET A 71 5.47 -3.86 -0.01
CA MET A 71 5.91 -2.60 -0.58
C MET A 71 6.47 -1.68 0.50
N ARG A 72 7.63 -1.08 0.23
CA ARG A 72 8.32 -0.15 1.13
C ARG A 72 8.35 1.25 0.53
N TYR A 73 8.03 2.24 1.35
CA TYR A 73 8.15 3.66 0.98
C TYR A 73 9.63 4.08 0.94
N GLN A 74 10.01 4.83 -0.10
CA GLN A 74 11.36 5.37 -0.27
C GLN A 74 11.53 6.73 0.41
#